data_AF-A0A1S2MCA9-F1
#
_entry.id   AF-A0A1S2MCA9-F1
#
_cell.length_a   1.000
_cell.length_b   1.000
_cell.length_c   1.000
_cell.angle_alpha   90.00
_cell.angle_beta   90.00
_cell.angle_gamma   90.00
#
_symmetry.space_group_name_H-M   'P 1'
#
loop_
_entity.id
_entity.type
_entity.pdbx_description
1 polymer ?
#
loop_
_entity_poly.entity_id
_entity_poly.type
_entity_poly.pdbx_seq_one_letter_code
_entity_poly.pdbx_strand_id
1 'polypeptide(L)'
;MKWELIETSTSDYSIKLIMDNSDELYLNSRYNPLKEAKRWVEGIKLTSLPKKFIIVGMGAGYHIRELHLRYPNIEIEVWDFNNDFANWIKSSKTLELIGIDLEFIKYHSTENKGEINKEFIPFINDDGIQFLIYKPALNLIPPNLSLVKEALNDLILLKQNSLAREELLSRNIKSNLSLEDKGVVGWINQFSDQPIILVSAGPSLTKQLPLLQELSQKNNIQIACVGTALIPLTKFGIKPNLVMISDPTIKIKEQFIGVNTLDIPLFYLSTANYEAVNQYKGDRYIVWQKDYLEAERQAEIRNEPTIRTGGSVATCLLDLLVKMGSNPIALVGQDLAFTNGISHAKGTHNCKPIFNVSNKVPNFNQTDLINTSASLNSFRKWFERYVAITGNENQFWNCTEGGAYIKGWKHCSLLEFIEFVTANKAKQLKFFNKEV
;
A
#
# COMPACT_ATOMS: atom_id res chain seq x y z
N MET A 1 -13.51 27.32 -3.89
CA MET A 1 -14.55 26.30 -4.21
C MET A 1 -15.94 26.94 -4.14
N LYS A 2 -16.88 26.51 -4.99
CA LYS A 2 -18.31 26.85 -4.91
C LYS A 2 -19.17 25.58 -4.91
N TRP A 3 -20.34 25.65 -4.30
CA TRP A 3 -21.31 24.55 -4.24
C TRP A 3 -22.65 24.99 -4.81
N GLU A 4 -23.22 24.13 -5.65
CA GLU A 4 -24.51 24.37 -6.28
C GLU A 4 -25.40 23.15 -6.09
N LEU A 5 -26.64 23.39 -5.65
CA LEU A 5 -27.67 22.37 -5.63
C LEU A 5 -28.26 22.23 -7.03
N ILE A 6 -28.27 21.02 -7.56
CA ILE A 6 -28.83 20.72 -8.87
C ILE A 6 -29.93 19.67 -8.75
N GLU A 7 -31.00 19.83 -9.51
CA GLU A 7 -32.02 18.79 -9.65
C GLU A 7 -31.50 17.68 -10.59
N THR A 8 -31.76 16.44 -10.23
CA THR A 8 -31.34 15.24 -10.96
C THR A 8 -32.46 14.73 -11.84
N SER A 9 -32.15 13.77 -12.71
CA SER A 9 -33.16 13.12 -13.56
C SER A 9 -34.26 12.38 -12.81
N THR A 10 -34.10 12.13 -11.50
CA THR A 10 -35.12 11.48 -10.65
C THR A 10 -35.89 12.48 -9.79
N SER A 11 -35.77 13.78 -10.04
CA SER A 11 -36.32 14.87 -9.20
C SER A 11 -35.81 14.87 -7.75
N ASP A 12 -34.72 14.15 -7.50
CA ASP A 12 -33.88 14.33 -6.31
C ASP A 12 -32.84 15.44 -6.56
N TYR A 13 -32.08 15.80 -5.53
CA TYR A 13 -31.01 16.81 -5.61
C TYR A 13 -29.60 16.24 -5.52
N SER A 14 -28.65 16.84 -6.21
CA SER A 14 -27.21 16.57 -6.10
C SER A 14 -26.44 17.86 -5.82
N ILE A 15 -25.28 17.74 -5.16
CA ILE A 15 -24.39 18.88 -4.95
C ILE A 15 -23.26 18.82 -5.95
N LYS A 16 -23.19 19.86 -6.79
CA LYS A 16 -22.09 20.12 -7.69
C LYS A 16 -21.02 20.95 -6.97
N LEU A 17 -19.78 20.47 -7.02
CA LEU A 17 -18.60 21.14 -6.50
C LEU A 17 -17.82 21.74 -7.68
N ILE A 18 -17.69 23.06 -7.68
CA ILE A 18 -16.90 23.80 -8.67
C ILE A 18 -15.56 24.17 -8.03
N MET A 19 -14.51 23.59 -8.57
CA MET A 19 -13.12 23.80 -8.12
C MET A 19 -12.57 25.12 -8.67
N ASP A 20 -11.50 25.64 -8.06
CA ASP A 20 -10.93 26.94 -8.45
C ASP A 20 -10.29 26.94 -9.85
N ASN A 21 -9.99 25.74 -10.38
CA ASN A 21 -9.52 25.52 -11.75
C ASN A 21 -10.66 25.27 -12.76
N SER A 22 -11.91 25.53 -12.38
CA SER A 22 -13.13 25.26 -13.16
C SER A 22 -13.45 23.77 -13.38
N ASP A 23 -12.74 22.84 -12.72
CA ASP A 23 -13.15 21.44 -12.72
C ASP A 23 -14.45 21.24 -11.93
N GLU A 24 -15.30 20.36 -12.44
CA GLU A 24 -16.59 20.03 -11.84
C GLU A 24 -16.56 18.63 -11.24
N LEU A 25 -16.87 18.54 -9.95
CA LEU A 25 -17.07 17.29 -9.23
C LEU A 25 -18.47 17.23 -8.65
N TYR A 26 -18.91 16.04 -8.24
CA TYR A 26 -20.21 15.85 -7.61
C TYR A 26 -20.02 15.14 -6.28
N LEU A 27 -20.73 15.58 -5.24
CA LEU A 27 -20.66 14.98 -3.91
C LEU A 27 -21.59 13.77 -3.76
N ASN A 28 -22.36 13.46 -4.79
CA ASN A 28 -23.25 12.32 -4.93
C ASN A 28 -23.62 12.18 -6.40
N SER A 29 -24.34 11.12 -6.75
CA SER A 29 -24.68 10.78 -8.11
C SER A 29 -25.55 11.89 -8.72
N ARG A 30 -25.08 12.44 -9.83
CA ARG A 30 -25.83 13.40 -10.66
C ARG A 30 -27.13 12.86 -11.27
N TYR A 31 -27.34 11.55 -11.23
CA TYR A 31 -28.48 10.88 -11.87
C TYR A 31 -29.52 10.38 -10.87
N ASN A 32 -29.10 9.54 -9.92
CA ASN A 32 -29.96 8.96 -8.90
C ASN A 32 -29.20 8.83 -7.55
N PRO A 33 -29.20 9.88 -6.73
CA PRO A 33 -28.46 9.91 -5.48
C PRO A 33 -29.03 8.97 -4.40
N LEU A 34 -30.33 8.73 -4.39
CA LEU A 34 -30.96 7.75 -3.49
C LEU A 34 -30.45 6.32 -3.76
N LYS A 35 -30.33 5.93 -5.03
CA LYS A 35 -29.83 4.60 -5.41
C LYS A 35 -28.36 4.42 -5.02
N GLU A 36 -27.54 5.47 -5.13
CA GLU A 36 -26.17 5.44 -4.63
C GLU A 36 -26.14 5.26 -3.10
N ALA A 37 -26.93 6.04 -2.37
CA ALA A 37 -27.00 5.98 -0.92
C ALA A 37 -27.42 4.60 -0.41
N LYS A 38 -28.46 3.99 -1.01
CA LYS A 38 -28.89 2.62 -0.69
C LYS A 38 -27.77 1.61 -0.90
N ARG A 39 -27.08 1.67 -2.05
CA ARG A 39 -25.93 0.81 -2.34
C ARG A 39 -24.79 1.02 -1.36
N TRP A 40 -24.55 2.26 -0.96
CA TRP A 40 -23.52 2.59 0.02
C TRP A 40 -23.83 1.94 1.37
N VAL A 41 -25.07 2.06 1.85
CA VAL A 41 -25.54 1.44 3.11
C VAL A 41 -25.58 -0.09 3.02
N GLU A 42 -25.97 -0.66 1.87
CA GLU A 42 -25.89 -2.10 1.59
C GLU A 42 -24.45 -2.64 1.64
N GLY A 43 -23.47 -1.81 1.25
CA GLY A 43 -22.06 -2.15 1.32
C GLY A 43 -21.48 -2.17 2.73
N ILE A 44 -22.19 -1.64 3.73
CA ILE A 44 -21.73 -1.64 5.13
C ILE A 44 -21.91 -3.03 5.71
N LYS A 45 -20.81 -3.58 6.21
CA LYS A 45 -20.77 -4.90 6.82
C LYS A 45 -20.50 -4.75 8.30
N LEU A 46 -21.44 -5.21 9.11
CA LEU A 46 -21.39 -5.16 10.56
C LEU A 46 -21.28 -6.59 11.09
N THR A 47 -20.28 -6.84 11.93
CA THR A 47 -20.15 -8.11 12.67
C THR A 47 -21.09 -8.13 13.88
N SER A 48 -21.36 -6.97 14.46
CA SER A 48 -22.34 -6.71 15.51
C SER A 48 -22.89 -5.29 15.39
N LEU A 49 -24.00 -4.99 16.08
CA LEU A 49 -24.55 -3.63 16.06
C LEU A 49 -23.63 -2.69 16.86
N PRO A 50 -23.13 -1.60 16.25
CA PRO A 50 -22.29 -0.64 16.95
C PRO A 50 -23.13 0.19 17.92
N LYS A 51 -22.47 0.80 18.90
CA LYS A 51 -23.10 1.78 19.80
C LYS A 51 -23.39 3.10 19.07
N LYS A 52 -22.55 3.44 18.09
CA LYS A 52 -22.60 4.70 17.36
C LYS A 52 -22.00 4.54 15.95
N PHE A 53 -22.55 5.25 14.98
CA PHE A 53 -21.90 5.48 13.69
C PHE A 53 -21.17 6.82 13.68
N ILE A 54 -19.89 6.80 13.31
CA ILE A 54 -19.13 8.00 13.00
C ILE A 54 -18.92 8.03 11.49
N ILE A 55 -19.43 9.08 10.83
CA ILE A 55 -19.38 9.24 9.38
C ILE A 55 -18.50 10.43 9.03
N VAL A 56 -17.47 10.20 8.23
CA VAL A 56 -16.70 11.29 7.61
C VAL A 56 -17.36 11.70 6.31
N GLY A 57 -17.83 12.94 6.27
CA GLY A 57 -18.42 13.57 5.09
C GLY A 57 -19.94 13.66 5.10
N MET A 58 -20.49 14.87 5.24
CA MET A 58 -21.93 15.13 5.07
C MET A 58 -22.37 14.95 3.62
N GLY A 59 -21.58 15.40 2.65
CA GLY A 59 -21.97 15.41 1.25
C GLY A 59 -23.37 16.02 1.06
N ALA A 60 -24.23 15.39 0.28
CA ALA A 60 -25.64 15.78 0.16
C ALA A 60 -26.56 15.19 1.24
N GLY A 61 -26.06 14.28 2.09
CA GLY A 61 -26.80 13.69 3.21
C GLY A 61 -27.50 12.35 2.93
N TYR A 62 -27.80 11.99 1.68
CA TYR A 62 -28.61 10.77 1.38
C TYR A 62 -28.11 9.48 2.04
N HIS A 63 -26.79 9.26 2.11
CA HIS A 63 -26.21 8.08 2.77
C HIS A 63 -26.47 8.06 4.27
N ILE A 64 -26.51 9.23 4.91
CA ILE A 64 -26.84 9.39 6.32
C ILE A 64 -28.31 9.06 6.55
N ARG A 65 -29.20 9.59 5.68
CA ARG A 65 -30.64 9.28 5.73
C ARG A 65 -30.92 7.79 5.60
N GLU A 66 -30.38 7.15 4.56
CA GLU A 66 -30.58 5.72 4.34
C GLU A 66 -29.99 4.87 5.47
N LEU A 67 -28.89 5.32 6.08
CA LEU A 67 -28.31 4.65 7.24
C LEU A 67 -29.22 4.74 8.47
N HIS A 68 -29.77 5.93 8.75
CA HIS A 68 -30.72 6.14 9.83
C HIS A 68 -32.00 5.30 9.64
N LEU A 69 -32.56 5.28 8.42
CA LEU A 69 -33.73 4.45 8.11
C LEU A 69 -33.47 2.96 8.36
N ARG A 70 -32.26 2.48 8.09
CA ARG A 70 -31.87 1.09 8.32
C ARG A 70 -31.56 0.79 9.79
N TYR A 71 -31.01 1.75 10.52
CA TYR A 71 -30.60 1.61 11.92
C TYR A 71 -31.15 2.76 12.79
N PRO A 72 -32.48 2.83 13.01
CA PRO A 72 -33.13 4.01 13.60
C PRO A 72 -32.73 4.29 15.06
N ASN A 73 -32.25 3.27 15.77
CA ASN A 73 -31.91 3.36 17.20
C ASN A 73 -30.41 3.58 17.47
N ILE A 74 -29.58 3.70 16.42
CA ILE A 74 -28.14 3.91 16.58
C ILE A 74 -27.83 5.39 16.36
N GLU A 75 -27.11 5.98 17.31
CA GLU A 75 -26.66 7.38 17.20
C GLU A 75 -25.76 7.55 15.98
N ILE A 76 -26.00 8.61 15.20
CA ILE A 76 -25.15 8.96 14.06
C ILE A 76 -24.51 10.32 14.32
N GLU A 77 -23.20 10.37 14.16
CA GLU A 77 -22.41 11.57 14.27
C GLU A 77 -21.57 11.74 13.00
N VAL A 78 -21.61 12.94 12.43
CA VAL A 78 -21.07 13.28 11.11
C VAL A 78 -19.98 14.32 11.30
N TRP A 79 -18.82 14.06 10.70
CA TRP A 79 -17.66 14.94 10.74
C TRP A 79 -17.29 15.40 9.34
N ASP A 80 -17.27 16.72 9.14
CA ASP A 80 -16.61 17.36 8.00
C ASP A 80 -15.37 18.15 8.45
N PHE A 81 -14.51 18.44 7.48
CA PHE A 81 -13.29 19.21 7.71
C PHE A 81 -13.24 20.45 6.83
N ASN A 82 -14.41 21.05 6.58
CA ASN A 82 -14.56 22.26 5.77
C ASN A 82 -15.70 23.10 6.35
N ASN A 83 -15.35 24.16 7.07
CA ASN A 83 -16.31 24.99 7.79
C ASN A 83 -17.20 25.80 6.84
N ASP A 84 -16.67 26.22 5.69
CA ASP A 84 -17.45 26.95 4.69
C ASP A 84 -18.53 26.05 4.08
N PHE A 85 -18.20 24.80 3.78
CA PHE A 85 -19.18 23.81 3.33
C PHE A 85 -20.22 23.53 4.42
N ALA A 86 -19.79 23.39 5.67
CA ALA A 86 -20.70 23.17 6.79
C ALA A 86 -21.69 24.32 6.99
N ASN A 87 -21.26 25.56 6.81
CA ASN A 87 -22.14 26.72 6.82
C ASN A 87 -23.08 26.71 5.62
N TRP A 88 -22.55 26.42 4.43
CA TRP A 88 -23.34 26.36 3.20
C TRP A 88 -24.45 25.31 3.29
N ILE A 89 -24.15 24.07 3.68
CA ILE A 89 -25.14 22.97 3.71
C ILE A 89 -26.27 23.23 4.71
N LYS A 90 -25.98 23.88 5.84
CA LYS A 90 -26.99 24.32 6.82
C LYS A 90 -27.91 25.39 6.26
N SER A 91 -27.44 26.22 5.34
CA SER A 91 -28.21 27.31 4.73
C SER A 91 -28.91 26.96 3.40
N SER A 92 -28.47 25.91 2.70
CA SER A 92 -28.86 25.63 1.31
C SER A 92 -30.19 24.87 1.15
N LYS A 93 -30.95 24.69 2.25
CA LYS A 93 -32.17 23.85 2.34
C LYS A 93 -31.99 22.38 1.91
N THR A 94 -30.78 21.97 1.56
CA THR A 94 -30.52 20.63 1.02
C THR A 94 -31.01 19.53 1.97
N LEU A 95 -30.71 19.66 3.27
CA LEU A 95 -31.11 18.68 4.28
C LEU A 95 -32.63 18.58 4.43
N GLU A 96 -33.34 19.71 4.40
CA GLU A 96 -34.80 19.76 4.41
C GLU A 96 -35.38 19.05 3.18
N LEU A 97 -34.87 19.38 1.99
CA LEU A 97 -35.34 18.83 0.72
C LEU A 97 -35.18 17.31 0.64
N ILE A 98 -34.17 16.74 1.30
CA ILE A 98 -33.93 15.30 1.30
C ILE A 98 -34.53 14.58 2.52
N GLY A 99 -35.18 15.32 3.43
CA GLY A 99 -35.83 14.80 4.63
C GLY A 99 -34.86 14.34 5.71
N ILE A 100 -33.73 15.04 5.89
CA ILE A 100 -32.86 14.88 7.06
C ILE A 100 -33.16 15.99 8.05
N ASP A 101 -33.56 15.57 9.24
CA ASP A 101 -33.61 16.45 10.40
C ASP A 101 -32.31 16.32 11.20
N LEU A 102 -31.67 17.48 11.42
CA LEU A 102 -30.41 17.59 12.17
C LEU A 102 -30.59 17.23 13.66
N GLU A 103 -31.81 17.17 14.18
CA GLU A 103 -32.06 16.72 15.56
C GLU A 103 -31.66 15.25 15.79
N PHE A 104 -31.62 14.43 14.73
CA PHE A 104 -31.24 13.01 14.82
C PHE A 104 -29.76 12.73 14.49
N ILE A 105 -29.00 13.74 14.06
CA ILE A 105 -27.59 13.60 13.73
C ILE A 105 -26.73 14.67 14.39
N LYS A 106 -25.64 14.26 15.04
CA LYS A 106 -24.65 15.21 15.55
C LYS A 106 -23.71 15.63 14.44
N TYR A 107 -23.86 16.85 13.93
CA TYR A 107 -23.01 17.35 12.84
C TYR A 107 -21.89 18.28 13.35
N HIS A 108 -20.65 17.84 13.17
CA HIS A 108 -19.43 18.55 13.52
C HIS A 108 -18.65 18.95 12.28
N SER A 109 -18.06 20.15 12.29
CA SER A 109 -17.08 20.57 11.32
C SER A 109 -15.96 21.33 12.00
N THR A 110 -14.71 21.00 11.68
CA THR A 110 -13.55 21.75 12.14
C THR A 110 -12.41 21.66 11.15
N GLU A 111 -11.67 22.76 11.00
CA GLU A 111 -10.41 22.80 10.25
C GLU A 111 -9.18 22.86 11.18
N ASN A 112 -9.41 22.84 12.50
CA ASN A 112 -8.37 22.96 13.50
C ASN A 112 -7.73 21.60 13.77
N LYS A 113 -6.44 21.46 13.43
CA LYS A 113 -5.66 20.23 13.64
C LYS A 113 -5.64 19.75 15.09
N GLY A 114 -5.65 20.67 16.06
CA GLY A 114 -5.68 20.34 17.49
C GLY A 114 -7.01 19.70 17.90
N GLU A 115 -8.13 20.23 17.43
CA GLU A 115 -9.46 19.67 17.66
C GLU A 115 -9.63 18.32 16.97
N ILE A 116 -9.18 18.20 15.71
CA ILE A 116 -9.18 16.92 14.98
C ILE A 116 -8.43 15.85 15.78
N ASN A 117 -7.22 16.16 16.25
CA ASN A 117 -6.42 15.21 17.02
C ASN A 117 -7.05 14.83 18.36
N LYS A 118 -7.71 15.78 19.03
CA LYS A 118 -8.25 15.57 20.39
C LYS A 118 -9.64 14.93 20.38
N GLU A 119 -10.48 15.28 19.41
CA GLU A 119 -11.92 14.96 19.43
C GLU A 119 -12.29 13.94 18.37
N PHE A 120 -11.69 13.99 17.18
CA PHE A 120 -12.03 13.08 16.08
C PHE A 120 -11.20 11.79 16.06
N ILE A 121 -9.88 11.89 16.21
CA ILE A 121 -8.98 10.73 16.16
C ILE A 121 -9.33 9.62 17.17
N PRO A 122 -9.77 9.91 18.41
CA PRO A 122 -10.15 8.86 19.36
C PRO A 122 -11.21 7.88 18.84
N PHE A 123 -12.13 8.33 17.97
CA PHE A 123 -13.17 7.48 17.40
C PHE A 123 -12.66 6.41 16.45
N ILE A 124 -11.46 6.58 15.88
CA ILE A 124 -10.89 5.63 14.92
C ILE A 124 -10.51 4.31 15.62
N ASN A 125 -10.22 4.37 16.92
CA ASN A 125 -9.71 3.25 17.71
C ASN A 125 -10.73 2.70 18.73
N ASP A 126 -12.00 3.10 18.64
CA ASP A 126 -13.05 2.65 19.58
C ASP A 126 -13.82 1.45 18.99
N ASP A 127 -13.68 0.29 19.64
CA ASP A 127 -14.32 -0.97 19.23
C ASP A 127 -15.87 -0.92 19.26
N GLY A 128 -16.47 0.04 19.97
CA GLY A 128 -17.92 0.26 20.02
C GLY A 128 -18.45 1.12 18.88
N ILE A 129 -17.56 1.72 18.07
CA ILE A 129 -17.92 2.68 17.02
C ILE A 129 -17.73 2.08 15.64
N GLN A 130 -18.78 2.18 14.82
CA GLN A 130 -18.63 1.91 13.40
C GLN A 130 -18.21 3.18 12.67
N PHE A 131 -16.93 3.23 12.30
CA PHE A 131 -16.37 4.35 11.53
C PHE A 131 -16.56 4.15 10.01
N LEU A 132 -17.19 5.11 9.34
CA LEU A 132 -17.56 5.08 7.92
C LEU A 132 -17.02 6.32 7.20
N ILE A 133 -16.56 6.17 5.97
CA ILE A 133 -16.07 7.29 5.15
C ILE A 133 -16.90 7.38 3.88
N TYR A 134 -17.51 8.54 3.65
CA TYR A 134 -18.20 8.84 2.40
C TYR A 134 -17.24 9.52 1.42
N LYS A 135 -16.64 8.71 0.56
CA LYS A 135 -15.51 9.09 -0.31
C LYS A 135 -15.70 10.39 -1.10
N PRO A 136 -16.87 10.71 -1.71
CA PRO A 136 -17.03 11.95 -2.47
C PRO A 136 -16.77 13.22 -1.63
N ALA A 137 -17.12 13.20 -0.35
CA ALA A 137 -16.93 14.34 0.56
C ALA A 137 -15.46 14.62 0.89
N LEU A 138 -14.54 13.66 0.69
CA LEU A 138 -13.10 13.92 0.87
C LEU A 138 -12.55 14.97 -0.10
N ASN A 139 -13.27 15.27 -1.18
CA ASN A 139 -12.93 16.36 -2.10
C ASN A 139 -13.15 17.75 -1.49
N LEU A 140 -13.92 17.85 -0.41
CA LEU A 140 -14.15 19.10 0.31
C LEU A 140 -13.01 19.46 1.27
N ILE A 141 -12.16 18.49 1.65
CA ILE A 141 -11.10 18.73 2.63
C ILE A 141 -10.09 19.74 2.04
N PRO A 142 -9.84 20.87 2.71
CA PRO A 142 -8.99 21.93 2.20
C PRO A 142 -7.50 21.53 2.18
N PRO A 143 -6.67 22.17 1.33
CA PRO A 143 -5.27 21.77 1.14
C PRO A 143 -4.39 21.79 2.40
N ASN A 144 -4.69 22.66 3.37
CA ASN A 144 -4.01 22.73 4.67
C ASN A 144 -4.19 21.46 5.54
N LEU A 145 -5.19 20.64 5.23
CA LEU A 145 -5.49 19.34 5.84
C LEU A 145 -5.21 18.15 4.90
N SER A 146 -4.33 18.32 3.91
CA SER A 146 -3.92 17.26 2.98
C SER A 146 -3.50 15.97 3.68
N LEU A 147 -2.78 16.04 4.81
CA LEU A 147 -2.40 14.85 5.59
C LEU A 147 -3.61 14.08 6.14
N VAL A 148 -4.67 14.78 6.58
CA VAL A 148 -5.91 14.15 7.05
C VAL A 148 -6.62 13.46 5.88
N LYS A 149 -6.71 14.15 4.73
CA LYS A 149 -7.27 13.57 3.50
C LYS A 149 -6.50 12.33 3.05
N GLU A 150 -5.16 12.36 3.12
CA GLU A 150 -4.32 11.22 2.79
C GLU A 150 -4.56 10.04 3.74
N ALA A 151 -4.57 10.28 5.05
CA ALA A 151 -4.83 9.24 6.05
C ALA A 151 -6.21 8.59 5.87
N LEU A 152 -7.26 9.38 5.60
CA LEU A 152 -8.60 8.86 5.33
C LEU A 152 -8.65 8.02 4.04
N ASN A 153 -7.91 8.40 2.99
CA ASN A 153 -7.81 7.59 1.78
C ASN A 153 -7.07 6.27 2.03
N ASP A 154 -6.01 6.29 2.83
CA ASP A 154 -5.30 5.08 3.24
C ASP A 154 -6.24 4.15 4.04
N LEU A 155 -7.07 4.70 4.95
CA LEU A 155 -8.09 3.92 5.67
C LEU A 155 -9.15 3.32 4.74
N ILE A 156 -9.61 4.04 3.71
CA ILE A 156 -10.52 3.49 2.70
C ILE A 156 -9.87 2.29 2.00
N LEU A 157 -8.60 2.42 1.60
CA LEU A 157 -7.87 1.34 0.92
C LEU A 157 -7.69 0.13 1.82
N LEU A 158 -7.46 0.34 3.12
CA LEU A 158 -7.39 -0.73 4.12
C LEU A 158 -8.75 -1.43 4.28
N LYS A 159 -9.87 -0.68 4.37
CA LYS A 159 -11.24 -1.22 4.53
C LYS A 159 -11.85 -1.81 3.25
N GLN A 160 -11.41 -1.40 2.07
CA GLN A 160 -11.90 -1.93 0.78
C GLN A 160 -11.42 -3.37 0.50
N ASN A 161 -10.61 -3.95 1.39
CA ASN A 161 -10.34 -5.38 1.42
C ASN A 161 -11.62 -6.13 1.88
N SER A 162 -12.52 -6.40 0.94
CA SER A 162 -13.82 -7.10 1.12
C SER A 162 -13.81 -8.27 2.10
N LEU A 163 -14.95 -8.62 2.73
CA LEU A 163 -15.10 -9.91 3.47
C LEU A 163 -14.56 -11.11 2.69
N ALA A 164 -14.77 -11.18 1.36
CA ALA A 164 -14.24 -12.27 0.55
C ALA A 164 -12.70 -12.32 0.56
N ARG A 165 -12.05 -11.16 0.65
CA ARG A 165 -10.60 -11.05 0.83
C ARG A 165 -10.19 -11.41 2.26
N GLU A 166 -10.93 -10.99 3.27
CA GLU A 166 -10.68 -11.38 4.66
C GLU A 166 -10.85 -12.91 4.87
N GLU A 167 -11.91 -13.50 4.31
CA GLU A 167 -12.11 -14.95 4.26
C GLU A 167 -11.00 -15.66 3.50
N LEU A 168 -10.54 -15.08 2.37
CA LEU A 168 -9.41 -15.62 1.61
C LEU A 168 -8.11 -15.58 2.43
N LEU A 169 -7.81 -14.46 3.09
CA LEU A 169 -6.64 -14.31 3.95
C LEU A 169 -6.70 -15.28 5.13
N SER A 170 -7.86 -15.38 5.79
CA SER A 170 -8.14 -16.29 6.91
C SER A 170 -8.01 -17.76 6.50
N ARG A 171 -8.50 -18.12 5.32
CA ARG A 171 -8.35 -19.46 4.76
C ARG A 171 -6.89 -19.76 4.43
N ASN A 172 -6.20 -18.83 3.78
CA ASN A 172 -4.80 -19.01 3.42
C ASN A 172 -3.92 -19.18 4.65
N ILE A 173 -4.06 -18.35 5.70
CA ILE A 173 -3.26 -18.49 6.91
C ILE A 173 -3.52 -19.82 7.62
N LYS A 174 -4.78 -20.25 7.72
CA LYS A 174 -5.11 -21.56 8.29
C LYS A 174 -4.47 -22.71 7.49
N SER A 175 -4.53 -22.66 6.17
CA SER A 175 -3.92 -23.68 5.32
C SER A 175 -2.39 -23.63 5.34
N ASN A 176 -1.79 -22.45 5.34
CA ASN A 176 -0.33 -22.29 5.43
C ASN A 176 0.22 -22.79 6.76
N LEU A 177 -0.50 -22.57 7.87
CA LEU A 177 -0.13 -23.13 9.17
C LEU A 177 -0.06 -24.67 9.15
N SER A 178 -0.90 -25.34 8.35
CA SER A 178 -0.87 -26.80 8.20
C SER A 178 0.35 -27.34 7.44
N LEU A 179 1.14 -26.46 6.80
CA LEU A 179 2.39 -26.84 6.14
C LEU A 179 3.55 -27.00 7.13
N GLU A 180 3.40 -26.51 8.35
CA GLU A 180 4.40 -26.58 9.43
C GLU A 180 5.79 -26.00 9.03
N ASP A 181 5.80 -25.07 8.08
CA ASP A 181 7.03 -24.41 7.65
C ASP A 181 7.69 -23.64 8.82
N LYS A 182 9.02 -23.53 8.78
CA LYS A 182 9.79 -22.73 9.75
C LYS A 182 9.48 -21.26 9.56
N GLY A 183 9.57 -20.45 10.62
CA GLY A 183 9.51 -19.00 10.47
C GLY A 183 10.89 -18.40 10.16
N VAL A 184 11.03 -17.11 10.42
CA VAL A 184 12.20 -16.31 10.00
C VAL A 184 13.18 -16.00 11.13
N VAL A 185 12.94 -16.44 12.36
CA VAL A 185 13.81 -16.17 13.52
C VAL A 185 15.26 -16.59 13.26
N GLY A 186 15.48 -17.73 12.59
CA GLY A 186 16.81 -18.22 12.23
C GLY A 186 17.51 -17.44 11.11
N TRP A 187 16.79 -16.50 10.47
CA TRP A 187 17.34 -15.63 9.42
C TRP A 187 17.71 -14.24 9.93
N ILE A 188 17.35 -13.92 11.18
CA ILE A 188 17.69 -12.63 11.78
C ILE A 188 19.20 -12.47 11.84
N ASN A 189 19.70 -11.35 11.31
CA ASN A 189 21.13 -11.05 11.14
C ASN A 189 21.93 -12.05 10.28
N GLN A 190 21.30 -12.95 9.53
CA GLN A 190 21.99 -13.92 8.66
C GLN A 190 22.78 -13.24 7.52
N PHE A 191 22.37 -12.04 7.14
CA PHE A 191 23.05 -11.18 6.16
C PHE A 191 23.67 -9.95 6.81
N SER A 192 24.07 -10.02 8.10
CA SER A 192 24.66 -8.89 8.83
C SER A 192 25.79 -8.24 8.02
N ASP A 193 25.65 -6.94 7.77
CA ASP A 193 26.59 -6.10 7.03
C ASP A 193 26.93 -6.61 5.61
N GLN A 194 26.08 -7.46 5.05
CA GLN A 194 26.20 -7.91 3.67
C GLN A 194 25.37 -7.03 2.73
N PRO A 195 25.97 -6.59 1.60
CA PRO A 195 25.26 -5.89 0.55
C PRO A 195 24.24 -6.82 -0.12
N ILE A 196 23.01 -6.34 -0.27
CA ILE A 196 21.95 -7.07 -0.96
C ILE A 196 21.22 -6.19 -1.97
N ILE A 197 20.86 -6.78 -3.10
CA ILE A 197 20.02 -6.17 -4.12
C ILE A 197 18.61 -6.76 -3.98
N LEU A 198 17.63 -5.91 -3.72
CA LEU A 198 16.21 -6.21 -3.81
C LEU A 198 15.76 -5.97 -5.26
N VAL A 199 15.44 -7.05 -5.96
CA VAL A 199 15.01 -7.03 -7.36
C VAL A 199 13.48 -7.11 -7.46
N SER A 200 12.91 -6.05 -8.04
CA SER A 200 11.49 -5.93 -8.39
C SER A 200 11.26 -6.11 -9.89
N ALA A 201 10.00 -6.33 -10.29
CA ALA A 201 9.63 -6.63 -11.68
C ALA A 201 9.18 -5.41 -12.49
N GLY A 202 9.65 -4.21 -12.12
CA GLY A 202 9.37 -2.98 -12.86
C GLY A 202 10.03 -2.97 -14.24
N PRO A 203 9.52 -2.18 -15.19
CA PRO A 203 9.98 -2.17 -16.58
C PRO A 203 11.50 -2.02 -16.76
N SER A 204 12.17 -1.26 -15.90
CA SER A 204 13.61 -1.02 -15.98
C SER A 204 14.48 -2.25 -15.69
N LEU A 205 13.94 -3.31 -15.06
CA LEU A 205 14.69 -4.53 -14.75
C LEU A 205 15.36 -5.13 -16.00
N THR A 206 14.68 -5.14 -17.14
CA THR A 206 15.20 -5.75 -18.38
C THR A 206 16.56 -5.17 -18.78
N LYS A 207 16.80 -3.87 -18.55
CA LYS A 207 18.08 -3.22 -18.87
C LYS A 207 19.20 -3.62 -17.90
N GLN A 208 18.85 -4.07 -16.70
CA GLN A 208 19.79 -4.38 -15.62
C GLN A 208 20.17 -5.87 -15.57
N LEU A 209 19.47 -6.74 -16.30
CA LEU A 209 19.72 -8.18 -16.32
C LEU A 209 21.18 -8.55 -16.66
N PRO A 210 21.85 -7.96 -17.68
CA PRO A 210 23.25 -8.28 -17.97
C PRO A 210 24.19 -8.04 -16.79
N LEU A 211 24.05 -6.88 -16.11
CA LEU A 211 24.89 -6.53 -14.97
C LEU A 211 24.58 -7.40 -13.75
N LEU A 212 23.30 -7.72 -13.50
CA LEU A 212 22.91 -8.66 -12.44
C LEU A 212 23.45 -10.08 -12.68
N GLN A 213 23.53 -10.53 -13.94
CA GLN A 213 24.13 -11.82 -14.29
C GLN A 213 25.61 -11.86 -13.94
N GLU A 214 26.37 -10.84 -14.36
CA GLU A 214 27.78 -10.70 -14.02
C GLU A 214 27.99 -10.70 -12.49
N LEU A 215 27.14 -10.00 -11.75
CA LEU A 215 27.19 -9.97 -10.29
C LEU A 215 26.91 -11.32 -9.64
N SER A 216 25.92 -12.05 -10.14
CA SER A 216 25.53 -13.35 -9.59
C SER A 216 26.67 -14.39 -9.65
N GLN A 217 27.63 -14.20 -10.56
CA GLN A 217 28.80 -15.06 -10.71
C GLN A 217 29.96 -14.70 -9.77
N LYS A 218 29.99 -13.46 -9.26
CA LYS A 218 31.10 -12.94 -8.45
C LYS A 218 30.95 -13.19 -6.93
N ASN A 219 29.85 -13.82 -6.49
CA ASN A 219 29.54 -14.19 -5.08
C ASN A 219 29.69 -13.09 -4.02
N ASN A 220 29.71 -11.82 -4.41
CA ASN A 220 30.02 -10.71 -3.50
C ASN A 220 28.80 -9.89 -3.06
N ILE A 221 27.69 -10.02 -3.75
CA ILE A 221 26.46 -9.26 -3.51
C ILE A 221 25.30 -10.25 -3.56
N GLN A 222 24.48 -10.27 -2.50
CA GLN A 222 23.31 -11.13 -2.44
C GLN A 222 22.20 -10.54 -3.33
N ILE A 223 21.36 -11.40 -3.91
CA ILE A 223 20.22 -11.01 -4.74
C ILE A 223 18.95 -11.60 -4.11
N ALA A 224 18.08 -10.75 -3.60
CA ALA A 224 16.73 -11.11 -3.17
C ALA A 224 15.73 -10.60 -4.20
N CYS A 225 14.68 -11.37 -4.51
CA CYS A 225 13.70 -10.92 -5.49
C CYS A 225 12.25 -11.08 -5.03
N VAL A 226 11.37 -10.25 -5.58
CA VAL A 226 9.93 -10.50 -5.50
C VAL A 226 9.55 -11.62 -6.48
N GLY A 227 8.49 -12.38 -6.20
CA GLY A 227 8.08 -13.51 -7.05
C GLY A 227 7.92 -13.17 -8.54
N THR A 228 7.37 -11.99 -8.87
CA THR A 228 7.23 -11.55 -10.28
C THR A 228 8.56 -11.35 -11.02
N ALA A 229 9.68 -11.18 -10.30
CA ALA A 229 11.01 -11.03 -10.88
C ALA A 229 11.76 -12.37 -11.01
N LEU A 230 11.24 -13.47 -10.46
CA LEU A 230 11.94 -14.75 -10.45
C LEU A 230 12.14 -15.32 -11.86
N ILE A 231 11.10 -15.35 -12.69
CA ILE A 231 11.17 -15.84 -14.08
C ILE A 231 12.17 -15.05 -14.93
N PRO A 232 12.11 -13.70 -15.03
CA PRO A 232 13.07 -12.97 -15.85
C PRO A 232 14.52 -13.16 -15.37
N LEU A 233 14.76 -13.25 -14.06
CA LEU A 233 16.09 -13.54 -13.52
C LEU A 233 16.58 -14.93 -13.93
N THR A 234 15.78 -15.96 -13.69
CA THR A 234 16.16 -17.36 -13.94
C THR A 234 16.32 -17.66 -15.43
N LYS A 235 15.47 -17.08 -16.30
CA LYS A 235 15.65 -17.14 -17.76
C LYS A 235 16.96 -16.50 -18.23
N PHE A 236 17.46 -15.52 -17.49
CA PHE A 236 18.75 -14.87 -17.76
C PHE A 236 19.90 -15.56 -17.00
N GLY A 237 19.68 -16.75 -16.42
CA GLY A 237 20.71 -17.50 -15.70
C GLY A 237 21.08 -16.94 -14.32
N ILE A 238 20.27 -16.03 -13.76
CA ILE A 238 20.48 -15.47 -12.42
C ILE A 238 19.68 -16.28 -11.41
N LYS A 239 20.39 -16.88 -10.46
CA LYS A 239 19.78 -17.54 -9.30
C LYS A 239 19.73 -16.57 -8.12
N PRO A 240 18.55 -16.12 -7.66
CA PRO A 240 18.44 -15.30 -6.46
C PRO A 240 18.75 -16.15 -5.20
N ASN A 241 19.27 -15.50 -4.18
CA ASN A 241 19.51 -16.07 -2.85
C ASN A 241 18.20 -16.33 -2.09
N LEU A 242 17.17 -15.54 -2.34
CA LEU A 242 15.83 -15.78 -1.82
C LEU A 242 14.77 -15.11 -2.70
N VAL A 243 13.56 -15.64 -2.65
CA VAL A 243 12.38 -15.06 -3.30
C VAL A 243 11.27 -14.83 -2.28
N MET A 244 10.53 -13.73 -2.41
CA MET A 244 9.38 -13.44 -1.56
C MET A 244 8.06 -13.36 -2.34
N ILE A 245 6.97 -13.87 -1.75
CA ILE A 245 5.58 -13.62 -2.17
C ILE A 245 4.72 -13.13 -1.00
N SER A 246 3.67 -12.37 -1.30
CA SER A 246 2.75 -11.85 -0.28
C SER A 246 1.28 -11.89 -0.67
N ASP A 247 0.97 -12.05 -1.95
CA ASP A 247 -0.38 -11.89 -2.46
C ASP A 247 -1.22 -13.17 -2.21
N PRO A 248 -2.47 -13.02 -1.74
CA PRO A 248 -3.32 -14.14 -1.38
C PRO A 248 -3.97 -14.86 -2.57
N THR A 249 -3.87 -14.29 -3.78
CA THR A 249 -4.59 -14.76 -4.96
C THR A 249 -3.86 -15.88 -5.71
N ILE A 250 -4.64 -16.73 -6.39
CA ILE A 250 -4.13 -17.91 -7.10
C ILE A 250 -3.15 -17.58 -8.24
N LYS A 251 -3.21 -16.34 -8.78
CA LYS A 251 -2.36 -15.86 -9.88
C LYS A 251 -0.87 -15.94 -9.56
N ILE A 252 -0.50 -15.98 -8.29
CA ILE A 252 0.90 -16.09 -7.87
C ILE A 252 1.54 -17.40 -8.32
N LYS A 253 0.77 -18.47 -8.53
CA LYS A 253 1.31 -19.72 -9.10
C LYS A 253 2.04 -19.52 -10.43
N GLU A 254 1.56 -18.60 -11.26
CA GLU A 254 2.15 -18.31 -12.56
C GLU A 254 3.58 -17.78 -12.45
N GLN A 255 4.00 -17.27 -11.29
CA GLN A 255 5.33 -16.73 -11.06
C GLN A 255 6.41 -17.81 -10.91
N PHE A 256 6.01 -19.08 -10.76
CA PHE A 256 6.92 -20.21 -10.57
C PHE A 256 6.93 -21.20 -11.74
N ILE A 257 6.06 -21.01 -12.74
CA ILE A 257 5.95 -21.94 -13.87
C ILE A 257 7.26 -21.97 -14.66
N GLY A 258 7.81 -23.18 -14.84
CA GLY A 258 9.03 -23.41 -15.61
C GLY A 258 10.32 -23.01 -14.89
N VAL A 259 10.25 -22.65 -13.60
CA VAL A 259 11.43 -22.33 -12.78
C VAL A 259 11.80 -23.54 -11.92
N ASN A 260 13.07 -23.95 -11.95
CA ASN A 260 13.59 -24.87 -10.95
C ASN A 260 13.79 -24.12 -9.62
N THR A 261 12.96 -24.44 -8.62
CA THR A 261 12.91 -23.76 -7.33
C THR A 261 13.63 -24.51 -6.21
N LEU A 262 14.18 -25.70 -6.47
CA LEU A 262 14.74 -26.58 -5.43
C LEU A 262 15.76 -25.90 -4.52
N ASP A 263 16.62 -25.06 -5.10
CA ASP A 263 17.72 -24.43 -4.36
C ASP A 263 17.51 -22.93 -4.09
N ILE A 264 16.27 -22.46 -4.14
CA ILE A 264 15.92 -21.06 -3.89
C ILE A 264 14.94 -21.03 -2.72
N PRO A 265 15.28 -20.47 -1.55
CA PRO A 265 14.35 -20.39 -0.44
C PRO A 265 13.22 -19.38 -0.73
N LEU A 266 11.99 -19.81 -0.47
CA LEU A 266 10.78 -19.00 -0.54
C LEU A 266 10.44 -18.42 0.84
N PHE A 267 10.31 -17.11 0.90
CA PHE A 267 9.69 -16.40 2.01
C PHE A 267 8.27 -16.01 1.61
N TYR A 268 7.29 -16.29 2.44
CA TYR A 268 5.91 -15.97 2.11
C TYR A 268 5.18 -15.38 3.31
N LEU A 269 4.38 -14.33 3.08
CA LEU A 269 3.49 -13.86 4.14
C LEU A 269 2.55 -14.98 4.57
N SER A 270 2.25 -15.07 5.86
CA SER A 270 1.35 -16.07 6.42
C SER A 270 -0.01 -16.16 5.69
N THR A 271 -0.48 -15.08 5.06
CA THR A 271 -1.73 -15.03 4.29
C THR A 271 -1.56 -15.21 2.77
N ALA A 272 -0.35 -15.47 2.28
CA ALA A 272 -0.07 -15.69 0.85
C ALA A 272 -0.83 -16.92 0.33
N ASN A 273 -1.03 -16.98 -0.99
CA ASN A 273 -1.80 -18.06 -1.60
C ASN A 273 -1.25 -19.45 -1.23
N TYR A 274 -2.03 -20.23 -0.47
CA TYR A 274 -1.61 -21.54 0.01
C TYR A 274 -1.18 -22.49 -1.11
N GLU A 275 -1.91 -22.52 -2.21
CA GLU A 275 -1.60 -23.48 -3.27
C GLU A 275 -0.29 -23.14 -3.99
N ALA A 276 0.08 -21.87 -4.11
CA ALA A 276 1.38 -21.46 -4.63
C ALA A 276 2.52 -21.86 -3.69
N VAL A 277 2.33 -21.70 -2.37
CA VAL A 277 3.30 -22.12 -1.35
C VAL A 277 3.45 -23.64 -1.33
N ASN A 278 2.33 -24.37 -1.34
CA ASN A 278 2.31 -25.83 -1.28
C ASN A 278 3.00 -26.50 -2.48
N GLN A 279 2.94 -25.87 -3.66
CA GLN A 279 3.58 -26.38 -4.88
C GLN A 279 5.07 -26.04 -4.99
N TYR A 280 5.55 -25.09 -4.19
CA TYR A 280 6.95 -24.68 -4.19
C TYR A 280 7.86 -25.82 -3.71
N LYS A 281 8.98 -26.05 -4.40
CA LYS A 281 9.83 -27.24 -4.19
C LYS A 281 11.07 -26.98 -3.32
N GLY A 282 11.56 -25.75 -3.27
CA GLY A 282 12.65 -25.37 -2.37
C GLY A 282 12.16 -25.15 -0.94
N ASP A 283 13.10 -24.81 -0.06
CA ASP A 283 12.81 -24.45 1.33
C ASP A 283 11.79 -23.33 1.40
N ARG A 284 10.91 -23.38 2.41
CA ARG A 284 9.85 -22.39 2.62
C ARG A 284 9.90 -21.86 4.04
N TYR A 285 9.69 -20.55 4.15
CA TYR A 285 9.70 -19.83 5.42
C TYR A 285 8.48 -18.92 5.52
N ILE A 286 7.69 -19.11 6.58
CA ILE A 286 6.52 -18.29 6.85
C ILE A 286 6.91 -16.97 7.51
N VAL A 287 6.34 -15.86 7.01
CA VAL A 287 6.63 -14.50 7.46
C VAL A 287 5.36 -13.87 8.05
N TRP A 288 5.45 -13.32 9.26
CA TRP A 288 4.31 -12.77 9.98
C TRP A 288 4.16 -11.27 9.74
N GLN A 289 2.96 -10.82 9.36
CA GLN A 289 2.72 -9.38 9.19
C GLN A 289 2.45 -8.74 10.54
N LYS A 290 2.99 -7.53 10.73
CA LYS A 290 2.54 -6.60 11.75
C LYS A 290 1.16 -6.04 11.38
N ASP A 291 0.37 -5.68 12.39
CA ASP A 291 -0.96 -5.09 12.28
C ASP A 291 -1.99 -6.04 11.61
N TYR A 292 -1.74 -7.35 11.68
CA TYR A 292 -2.70 -8.40 11.30
C TYR A 292 -2.82 -9.40 12.46
N LEU A 293 -3.94 -9.29 13.21
CA LEU A 293 -4.13 -9.92 14.52
C LEU A 293 -3.74 -11.41 14.56
N GLU A 294 -4.20 -12.22 13.61
CA GLU A 294 -3.89 -13.65 13.62
C GLU A 294 -2.39 -13.91 13.33
N ALA A 295 -1.75 -13.11 12.48
CA ALA A 295 -0.31 -13.28 12.23
C ALA A 295 0.53 -12.85 13.45
N GLU A 296 0.15 -11.77 14.14
CA GLU A 296 0.83 -11.33 15.36
C GLU A 296 0.69 -12.35 16.48
N ARG A 297 -0.51 -12.93 16.65
CA ARG A 297 -0.76 -14.01 17.61
C ARG A 297 0.11 -15.23 17.32
N GLN A 298 0.18 -15.67 16.06
CA GLN A 298 1.01 -16.81 15.66
C GLN A 298 2.51 -16.52 15.81
N ALA A 299 2.92 -15.28 15.53
CA ALA A 299 4.30 -14.84 15.74
C ALA A 299 4.69 -14.92 17.22
N GLU A 300 3.83 -14.44 18.12
CA GLU A 300 4.04 -14.51 19.57
C GLU A 300 4.13 -15.96 20.06
N ILE A 301 3.19 -16.82 19.67
CA ILE A 301 3.20 -18.26 20.03
C ILE A 301 4.49 -18.95 19.59
N ARG A 302 5.03 -18.57 18.42
CA ARG A 302 6.22 -19.19 17.83
C ARG A 302 7.53 -18.49 18.18
N ASN A 303 7.48 -17.41 18.97
CA ASN A 303 8.62 -16.53 19.26
C ASN A 303 9.32 -16.04 17.98
N GLU A 304 8.52 -15.59 17.02
CA GLU A 304 8.95 -15.12 15.70
C GLU A 304 8.76 -13.60 15.60
N PRO A 305 9.61 -12.90 14.83
CA PRO A 305 9.40 -11.47 14.60
C PRO A 305 8.32 -11.24 13.55
N THR A 306 7.64 -10.09 13.66
CA THR A 306 6.74 -9.58 12.62
C THR A 306 7.45 -8.60 11.71
N ILE A 307 6.93 -8.42 10.50
CA ILE A 307 7.41 -7.44 9.52
C ILE A 307 6.37 -6.39 9.19
N ARG A 308 6.82 -5.18 8.86
CA ARG A 308 5.95 -4.13 8.33
C ARG A 308 5.55 -4.45 6.89
N THR A 309 4.32 -4.11 6.53
CA THR A 309 3.81 -4.26 5.16
C THR A 309 3.39 -2.91 4.58
N GLY A 310 3.38 -2.80 3.25
CA GLY A 310 3.05 -1.57 2.52
C GLY A 310 2.22 -1.80 1.27
N GLY A 311 1.48 -2.92 1.20
CA GLY A 311 0.60 -3.25 0.07
C GLY A 311 1.30 -3.81 -1.17
N SER A 312 2.62 -3.99 -1.13
CA SER A 312 3.42 -4.62 -2.20
C SER A 312 4.41 -5.64 -1.63
N VAL A 313 4.71 -6.70 -2.40
CA VAL A 313 5.74 -7.70 -2.04
C VAL A 313 7.07 -7.02 -1.73
N ALA A 314 7.46 -6.02 -2.52
CA ALA A 314 8.74 -5.32 -2.35
C ALA A 314 8.84 -4.58 -1.01
N THR A 315 7.74 -4.05 -0.49
CA THR A 315 7.70 -3.40 0.83
C THR A 315 7.92 -4.41 1.96
N CYS A 316 7.34 -5.61 1.84
CA CYS A 316 7.52 -6.68 2.80
C CYS A 316 8.95 -7.23 2.75
N LEU A 317 9.48 -7.39 1.52
CA LEU A 317 10.84 -7.87 1.31
C LEU A 317 11.87 -6.88 1.87
N LEU A 318 11.65 -5.57 1.74
CA LEU A 318 12.56 -4.58 2.32
C LEU A 318 12.67 -4.72 3.85
N ASP A 319 11.54 -4.76 4.57
CA ASP A 319 11.56 -4.86 6.03
C ASP A 319 12.15 -6.20 6.50
N LEU A 320 11.89 -7.30 5.76
CA LEU A 320 12.53 -8.59 6.00
C LEU A 320 14.05 -8.52 5.84
N LEU A 321 14.57 -7.91 4.75
CA LEU A 321 16.01 -7.81 4.52
C LEU A 321 16.72 -6.94 5.56
N VAL A 322 16.07 -5.87 6.03
CA VAL A 322 16.58 -5.06 7.16
C VAL A 322 16.69 -5.92 8.42
N LYS A 323 15.68 -6.74 8.75
CA LYS A 323 15.70 -7.65 9.90
C LYS A 323 16.71 -8.79 9.76
N MET A 324 17.02 -9.20 8.53
CA MET A 324 18.12 -10.13 8.26
C MET A 324 19.50 -9.48 8.38
N GLY A 325 19.58 -8.19 8.74
CA GLY A 325 20.83 -7.46 9.00
C GLY A 325 21.52 -6.93 7.73
N SER A 326 20.87 -7.00 6.56
CA SER A 326 21.48 -6.56 5.31
C SER A 326 21.79 -5.07 5.28
N ASN A 327 23.03 -4.73 4.96
CA ASN A 327 23.49 -3.35 4.84
C ASN A 327 24.73 -3.29 3.94
N PRO A 328 24.76 -2.50 2.84
CA PRO A 328 23.67 -1.69 2.28
C PRO A 328 22.59 -2.50 1.54
N ILE A 329 21.41 -1.90 1.31
CA ILE A 329 20.32 -2.46 0.50
C ILE A 329 20.09 -1.59 -0.75
N ALA A 330 20.14 -2.20 -1.93
CA ALA A 330 19.88 -1.54 -3.21
C ALA A 330 18.59 -2.02 -3.88
N LEU A 331 17.83 -1.10 -4.47
CA LEU A 331 16.63 -1.39 -5.26
C LEU A 331 16.96 -1.44 -6.75
N VAL A 332 16.59 -2.53 -7.42
CA VAL A 332 16.67 -2.67 -8.87
C VAL A 332 15.32 -3.10 -9.44
N GLY A 333 14.87 -2.46 -10.52
CA GLY A 333 13.55 -2.74 -11.10
C GLY A 333 12.39 -2.30 -10.21
N GLN A 334 12.62 -1.37 -9.27
CA GLN A 334 11.59 -0.80 -8.39
C GLN A 334 11.03 0.49 -9.00
N ASP A 335 10.50 0.40 -10.23
CA ASP A 335 10.17 1.59 -11.03
C ASP A 335 9.14 2.51 -10.38
N LEU A 336 8.11 1.96 -9.72
CA LEU A 336 7.02 2.73 -9.09
C LEU A 336 6.33 3.71 -10.06
N ALA A 337 6.46 3.44 -11.36
CA ALA A 337 5.94 4.20 -12.47
C ALA A 337 5.80 3.28 -13.70
N PHE A 338 5.10 3.77 -14.72
CA PHE A 338 4.91 3.08 -16.00
C PHE A 338 5.99 3.50 -16.99
N THR A 339 7.24 3.13 -16.69
CA THR A 339 8.40 3.47 -17.52
C THR A 339 8.24 2.87 -18.92
N ASN A 340 8.38 3.71 -19.94
CA ASN A 340 8.09 3.39 -21.35
C ASN A 340 6.64 2.90 -21.62
N GLY A 341 5.69 3.25 -20.74
CA GLY A 341 4.27 2.94 -20.94
C GLY A 341 3.89 1.47 -20.72
N ILE A 342 4.69 0.69 -19.99
CA ILE A 342 4.38 -0.70 -19.65
C ILE A 342 4.33 -0.94 -18.14
N SER A 343 3.58 -1.95 -17.70
CA SER A 343 3.36 -2.26 -16.27
C SER A 343 4.54 -2.96 -15.59
N HIS A 344 5.22 -3.86 -16.30
CA HIS A 344 6.27 -4.73 -15.78
C HIS A 344 7.36 -4.99 -16.83
N ALA A 345 8.49 -5.55 -16.39
CA ALA A 345 9.58 -5.97 -17.27
C ALA A 345 9.11 -6.94 -18.36
N LYS A 346 9.75 -6.87 -19.54
CA LYS A 346 9.50 -7.81 -20.63
C LYS A 346 9.82 -9.24 -20.17
N GLY A 347 8.94 -10.18 -20.50
CA GLY A 347 9.09 -11.59 -20.10
C GLY A 347 8.42 -11.97 -18.78
N THR A 348 7.79 -11.02 -18.08
CA THR A 348 6.88 -11.31 -16.96
C THR A 348 5.48 -11.66 -17.49
N HIS A 349 4.75 -12.55 -16.81
CA HIS A 349 3.38 -12.96 -17.20
C HIS A 349 2.38 -11.79 -17.23
N ASN A 350 2.64 -10.70 -16.51
CA ASN A 350 1.72 -9.56 -16.33
C ASN A 350 2.13 -8.27 -17.07
N CYS A 351 3.11 -8.31 -17.97
CA CYS A 351 3.51 -7.15 -18.76
C CYS A 351 2.36 -6.68 -19.67
N LYS A 352 1.90 -5.44 -19.50
CA LYS A 352 0.79 -4.84 -20.26
C LYS A 352 1.11 -3.39 -20.63
N PRO A 353 0.70 -2.92 -21.82
CA PRO A 353 0.75 -1.50 -22.15
C PRO A 353 -0.24 -0.71 -21.31
N ILE A 354 0.12 0.52 -20.95
CA ILE A 354 -0.64 1.40 -20.08
C ILE A 354 -0.96 2.70 -20.84
N PHE A 355 -2.24 3.07 -20.82
CA PHE A 355 -2.78 4.27 -21.47
C PHE A 355 -3.55 5.11 -20.45
N ASN A 356 -3.69 6.42 -20.70
CA ASN A 356 -4.54 7.35 -19.95
C ASN A 356 -4.30 7.38 -18.43
N VAL A 357 -3.09 7.72 -18.02
CA VAL A 357 -2.70 7.82 -16.61
C VAL A 357 -2.65 9.28 -16.19
N SER A 358 -3.43 9.65 -15.16
CA SER A 358 -3.51 11.02 -14.65
C SER A 358 -2.42 11.37 -13.64
N ASN A 359 -1.98 10.41 -12.82
CA ASN A 359 -0.98 10.68 -11.79
C ASN A 359 0.44 10.68 -12.39
N LYS A 360 1.27 11.61 -11.93
CA LYS A 360 2.67 11.71 -12.30
C LYS A 360 3.55 11.90 -11.06
N VAL A 361 4.79 11.45 -11.15
CA VAL A 361 5.82 11.60 -10.11
C VAL A 361 7.16 11.99 -10.75
N PRO A 362 8.07 12.66 -10.03
CA PRO A 362 9.41 12.92 -10.54
C PRO A 362 10.13 11.63 -10.94
N ASN A 363 10.79 11.65 -12.09
CA ASN A 363 11.67 10.56 -12.51
C ASN A 363 12.93 10.50 -11.63
N PHE A 364 13.70 9.43 -11.77
CA PHE A 364 14.94 9.17 -11.03
C PHE A 364 15.89 10.38 -10.94
N ASN A 365 16.09 11.10 -12.05
CA ASN A 365 16.99 12.26 -12.12
C ASN A 365 16.34 13.59 -11.67
N GLN A 366 15.05 13.57 -11.33
CA GLN A 366 14.24 14.76 -11.02
C GLN A 366 14.22 15.81 -12.13
N THR A 367 14.39 15.38 -13.38
CA THR A 367 14.39 16.26 -14.56
C THR A 367 13.03 16.35 -15.25
N ASP A 368 12.17 15.34 -15.05
CA ASP A 368 10.86 15.27 -15.67
C ASP A 368 9.87 14.47 -14.79
N LEU A 369 8.59 14.52 -15.15
CA LEU A 369 7.51 13.77 -14.52
C LEU A 369 7.12 12.55 -15.36
N ILE A 370 7.07 11.37 -14.72
CA ILE A 370 6.67 10.11 -15.34
C ILE A 370 5.32 9.63 -14.82
N ASN A 371 4.57 8.94 -15.69
CA ASN A 371 3.24 8.43 -15.37
C ASN A 371 3.29 7.33 -14.30
N THR A 372 2.38 7.38 -13.34
CA THR A 372 2.26 6.38 -12.28
C THR A 372 0.80 6.15 -11.89
N SER A 373 0.49 5.08 -11.17
CA SER A 373 -0.85 4.90 -10.58
C SER A 373 -0.89 5.40 -9.14
N ALA A 374 -2.09 5.64 -8.60
CA ALA A 374 -2.25 5.98 -7.18
C ALA A 374 -1.64 4.90 -6.27
N SER A 375 -1.79 3.63 -6.61
CA SER A 375 -1.24 2.49 -5.87
C SER A 375 0.29 2.49 -5.88
N LEU A 376 0.91 2.68 -7.05
CA LEU A 376 2.38 2.76 -7.17
C LEU A 376 2.95 3.97 -6.44
N ASN A 377 2.27 5.13 -6.50
CA ASN A 377 2.67 6.30 -5.73
C ASN A 377 2.49 6.10 -4.22
N SER A 378 1.47 5.35 -3.78
CA SER A 378 1.33 4.97 -2.36
C SER A 378 2.51 4.10 -1.90
N PHE A 379 2.94 3.13 -2.72
CA PHE A 379 4.15 2.34 -2.43
C PHE A 379 5.40 3.22 -2.38
N ARG A 380 5.55 4.19 -3.30
CA ARG A 380 6.65 5.18 -3.28
C ARG A 380 6.69 5.93 -1.96
N LYS A 381 5.57 6.50 -1.54
CA LYS A 381 5.45 7.18 -0.24
C LYS A 381 5.73 6.25 0.94
N TRP A 382 5.38 4.97 0.84
CA TRP A 382 5.73 3.99 1.87
C TRP A 382 7.25 3.82 1.99
N PHE A 383 7.99 3.67 0.88
CA PHE A 383 9.46 3.59 0.91
C PHE A 383 10.11 4.85 1.50
N GLU A 384 9.55 6.03 1.22
CA GLU A 384 10.00 7.32 1.78
C GLU A 384 9.78 7.39 3.30
N ARG A 385 8.60 6.96 3.78
CA ARG A 385 8.30 6.90 5.22
C ARG A 385 9.14 5.85 5.93
N TYR A 386 9.37 4.71 5.29
CA TYR A 386 10.15 3.61 5.85
C TYR A 386 11.59 4.05 6.12
N VAL A 387 12.25 4.65 5.12
CA VAL A 387 13.63 5.16 5.29
C VAL A 387 13.71 6.32 6.27
N ALA A 388 12.66 7.15 6.40
CA ALA A 388 12.65 8.19 7.43
C ALA A 388 12.67 7.62 8.86
N ILE A 389 12.24 6.37 9.05
CA ILE A 389 12.24 5.68 10.35
C ILE A 389 13.52 4.87 10.54
N THR A 390 14.00 4.16 9.51
CA THR A 390 15.11 3.19 9.63
C THR A 390 16.44 3.67 9.03
N GLY A 391 16.47 4.82 8.37
CA GLY A 391 17.60 5.31 7.57
C GLY A 391 18.86 5.67 8.36
N ASN A 392 18.78 5.78 9.68
CA ASN A 392 19.96 6.01 10.53
C ASN A 392 20.81 4.74 10.71
N GLU A 393 20.21 3.56 10.55
CA GLU A 393 20.85 2.26 10.83
C GLU A 393 21.24 1.52 9.54
N ASN A 394 20.58 1.79 8.42
CA ASN A 394 20.82 1.12 7.14
C ASN A 394 21.02 2.12 6.00
N GLN A 395 21.91 1.76 5.06
CA GLN A 395 22.12 2.52 3.83
C GLN A 395 21.19 2.02 2.72
N PHE A 396 20.35 2.90 2.22
CA PHE A 396 19.32 2.61 1.23
C PHE A 396 19.63 3.27 -0.11
N TRP A 397 19.74 2.45 -1.16
CA TRP A 397 20.15 2.87 -2.49
C TRP A 397 19.05 2.59 -3.51
N ASN A 398 18.65 3.60 -4.27
CA ASN A 398 17.81 3.41 -5.45
C ASN A 398 18.71 3.32 -6.68
N CYS A 399 18.79 2.12 -7.27
CA CYS A 399 19.53 1.86 -8.51
C CYS A 399 18.61 1.69 -9.72
N THR A 400 17.38 2.21 -9.62
CA THR A 400 16.35 2.07 -10.66
C THR A 400 16.28 3.33 -11.53
N GLU A 401 17.27 3.53 -12.40
CA GLU A 401 17.44 4.76 -13.23
C GLU A 401 16.23 5.09 -14.13
N GLY A 402 15.42 4.09 -14.49
CA GLY A 402 14.20 4.28 -15.27
C GLY A 402 12.96 4.61 -14.44
N GLY A 403 13.05 4.57 -13.12
CA GLY A 403 11.92 4.65 -12.20
C GLY A 403 11.63 6.06 -11.66
N ALA A 404 10.77 6.09 -10.64
CA ALA A 404 10.43 7.29 -9.89
C ALA A 404 11.54 7.65 -8.88
N TYR A 405 11.65 8.94 -8.60
CA TYR A 405 12.44 9.42 -7.46
C TYR A 405 11.77 9.01 -6.13
N ILE A 406 12.59 8.53 -5.20
CA ILE A 406 12.18 8.09 -3.86
C ILE A 406 12.96 8.95 -2.87
N LYS A 407 12.27 9.85 -2.18
CA LYS A 407 12.88 10.74 -1.18
C LYS A 407 13.52 9.94 -0.04
N GLY A 408 14.69 10.37 0.41
CA GLY A 408 15.44 9.72 1.51
C GLY A 408 16.32 8.54 1.09
N TRP A 409 16.22 8.11 -0.18
CA TRP A 409 17.12 7.10 -0.75
C TRP A 409 18.29 7.77 -1.46
N LYS A 410 19.46 7.12 -1.50
CA LYS A 410 20.58 7.55 -2.34
C LYS A 410 20.39 7.04 -3.77
N HIS A 411 20.35 7.93 -4.75
CA HIS A 411 20.14 7.58 -6.15
C HIS A 411 21.49 7.51 -6.87
N CYS A 412 21.79 6.36 -7.47
CA CYS A 412 22.95 6.15 -8.35
C CYS A 412 22.66 5.02 -9.34
N SER A 413 23.47 4.85 -10.37
CA SER A 413 23.43 3.66 -11.22
C SER A 413 23.75 2.39 -10.43
N LEU A 414 23.32 1.24 -10.95
CA LEU A 414 23.69 -0.06 -10.35
C LEU A 414 25.21 -0.26 -10.36
N LEU A 415 25.91 0.23 -11.39
CA LEU A 415 27.36 0.15 -11.49
C LEU A 415 28.06 0.92 -10.36
N GLU A 416 27.66 2.16 -10.10
CA GLU A 416 28.23 2.97 -9.01
C GLU A 416 28.01 2.34 -7.63
N PHE A 417 26.86 1.70 -7.41
CA PHE A 417 26.61 0.96 -6.18
C PHE A 417 27.59 -0.22 -6.02
N ILE A 418 27.84 -0.97 -7.10
CA ILE A 418 28.78 -2.09 -7.09
C ILE A 418 30.20 -1.61 -6.80
N GLU A 419 30.63 -0.51 -7.41
CA GLU A 419 31.93 0.10 -7.16
C GLU A 419 32.07 0.52 -5.70
N PHE A 420 31.05 1.17 -5.13
CA PHE A 420 30.99 1.54 -3.72
C PHE A 420 31.16 0.33 -2.79
N VAL A 421 30.40 -0.74 -3.02
CA VAL A 421 30.44 -1.96 -2.21
C VAL A 421 31.82 -2.64 -2.32
N THR A 422 32.35 -2.74 -3.53
CA THR A 422 33.64 -3.39 -3.80
C THR A 422 34.80 -2.63 -3.15
N ALA A 423 34.78 -1.30 -3.24
CA ALA A 423 35.78 -0.44 -2.61
C ALA A 423 35.76 -0.53 -1.08
N ASN A 424 34.58 -0.63 -0.45
CA ASN A 424 34.47 -0.76 0.99
C ASN A 424 34.99 -2.12 1.50
N LYS A 425 34.70 -3.22 0.79
CA LYS A 425 35.29 -4.53 1.12
C LYS A 425 36.82 -4.52 1.04
N ALA A 426 37.38 -3.89 0.00
CA ALA A 426 38.83 -3.77 -0.15
C ALA A 426 39.49 -2.96 0.98
N LYS A 427 38.79 -1.94 1.53
CA LYS A 427 39.25 -1.17 2.69
C LYS A 427 39.23 -2.00 3.98
N GLN A 428 38.16 -2.76 4.23
CA GLN A 428 38.07 -3.66 5.39
C GLN A 428 39.20 -4.70 5.38
N LEU A 429 39.42 -5.38 4.24
CA LEU A 429 40.49 -6.39 4.11
C LEU A 429 41.90 -5.82 4.35
N LYS A 430 42.16 -4.58 3.90
CA LYS A 430 43.46 -3.90 4.13
C LYS A 430 43.66 -3.47 5.58
N PHE A 431 42.59 -3.25 6.34
CA PHE A 431 42.67 -2.91 7.76
C PHE A 431 43.05 -4.14 8.59
N PHE A 432 42.40 -5.28 8.34
CA PHE A 432 42.72 -6.55 9.03
C PHE A 432 44.14 -7.07 8.74
N ASN A 433 44.68 -6.84 7.54
CA ASN A 433 46.05 -7.26 7.20
C ASN A 433 47.17 -6.34 7.75
N LYS A 434 46.82 -5.26 8.45
CA LYS A 434 47.80 -4.35 9.09
C LYS A 434 47.94 -4.58 10.60
N GLU A 435 47.10 -5.43 11.19
CA GLU A 435 47.12 -5.75 12.63
C GLU A 435 47.75 -7.13 12.94
N VAL A 436 48.46 -7.74 11.98
CA VAL A 436 49.20 -9.01 12.15
C VAL A 436 50.70 -8.77 12.12
#